data_AF-A0A4V1J352-F1
#
_entry.id   AF-A0A4V1J352-F1
#
_cell.length_a   1.000
_cell.length_b   1.000
_cell.length_c   1.000
_cell.angle_alpha   90.00
_cell.angle_beta   90.00
_cell.angle_gamma   90.00
#
_symmetry.space_group_name_H-M   'P 1'
#
loop_
_entity.id
_entity.type
_entity.pdbx_description
1 polymer ?
#
loop_
_entity_poly.entity_id
_entity_poly.type
_entity_poly.pdbx_seq_one_letter_code
_entity_poly.pdbx_strand_id
1 'polypeptide(L)'
;MIRGNYSLAKDIRKNELRQKQRLQQRQRTAHRTSVLRDADPKQIYFQIQKLEKTPDRDPRQQKRLDKLREDWAFIRKNKFHQDTLEPFLAGIEQERVRGEKEARRLRGKGSVYFNPELNPLGKVPWGVYGNVAERRPFPNVAKPLARKHSYSVDPLIGQLGIQPPELLPARFYKEVQNVKGEPKVQSEGAEKKRQLEENTLT
;
A
#
# COMPACT_ATOMS: atom_id res chain seq x y z
N MET A 1 -44.46 52.22 -25.27
CA MET A 1 -43.30 51.38 -24.94
C MET A 1 -42.05 52.08 -25.47
N ILE A 2 -41.32 52.80 -24.60
CA ILE A 2 -40.19 53.65 -25.01
C ILE A 2 -38.98 52.72 -25.23
N ARG A 3 -38.52 52.60 -26.48
CA ARG A 3 -37.24 51.93 -26.78
C ARG A 3 -36.14 52.81 -26.19
N GLY A 4 -35.51 52.35 -25.11
CA GLY A 4 -34.44 53.10 -24.46
C GLY A 4 -33.33 53.48 -25.45
N ASN A 5 -32.74 54.66 -25.27
CA ASN A 5 -31.73 55.21 -26.18
C ASN A 5 -30.58 54.21 -26.41
N TYR A 6 -30.50 53.73 -27.65
CA TYR A 6 -29.41 52.87 -28.11
C TYR A 6 -28.09 53.64 -28.02
N SER A 7 -27.07 53.02 -27.43
CA SER A 7 -25.75 53.63 -27.31
C SER A 7 -24.70 52.63 -27.76
N LEU A 8 -24.09 52.93 -28.91
CA LEU A 8 -23.01 52.13 -29.50
C LEU A 8 -21.87 51.91 -28.51
N ALA A 9 -21.52 52.91 -27.71
CA ALA A 9 -20.49 52.81 -26.68
C ALA A 9 -20.83 51.78 -25.58
N LYS A 10 -22.11 51.67 -25.18
CA LYS A 10 -22.55 50.67 -24.19
C LYS A 10 -22.46 49.25 -24.77
N ASP A 11 -22.78 49.09 -26.04
CA ASP A 11 -22.70 47.79 -26.73
C ASP A 11 -21.26 47.34 -26.94
N ILE A 12 -20.36 48.25 -27.34
CA ILE A 12 -18.93 47.96 -27.46
C ILE A 12 -18.36 47.51 -26.12
N ARG A 13 -18.63 48.24 -25.02
CA ARG A 13 -18.21 47.84 -23.67
C ARG A 13 -18.77 46.48 -23.25
N LYS A 14 -20.03 46.19 -23.59
CA LYS A 14 -20.66 44.89 -23.30
C LYS A 14 -20.00 43.76 -24.09
N ASN A 15 -19.65 43.99 -25.35
CA ASN A 15 -18.96 43.03 -26.20
C ASN A 15 -17.54 42.79 -25.72
N GLU A 16 -16.79 43.83 -25.36
CA GLU A 16 -15.47 43.71 -24.73
C GLU A 16 -15.53 42.92 -23.43
N LEU A 17 -16.51 43.20 -22.56
CA LEU A 17 -16.70 42.48 -21.30
C LEU A 17 -16.99 41.00 -21.54
N ARG A 18 -17.83 40.67 -22.53
CA ARG A 18 -18.09 39.29 -22.95
C ARG A 18 -16.83 38.62 -23.51
N GLN A 19 -16.04 39.32 -24.31
CA GLN A 19 -14.78 38.80 -24.84
C GLN A 19 -13.79 38.51 -23.71
N LYS A 20 -13.62 39.45 -22.76
CA LYS A 20 -12.79 39.27 -21.55
C LYS A 20 -13.24 38.06 -20.73
N GLN A 21 -14.54 37.90 -20.49
CA GLN A 21 -15.09 36.75 -19.77
C GLN A 21 -14.81 35.41 -20.49
N ARG A 22 -15.01 35.37 -21.82
CA ARG A 22 -14.71 34.17 -22.63
C ARG A 22 -13.23 33.81 -22.57
N LEU A 23 -12.35 34.81 -22.68
CA LEU A 23 -10.91 34.62 -22.61
C LEU A 23 -10.49 34.11 -21.23
N GLN A 24 -11.02 34.69 -20.16
CA GLN A 24 -10.78 34.22 -18.79
C GLN A 24 -11.27 32.78 -18.59
N GLN A 25 -12.45 32.42 -19.13
CA GLN A 25 -12.96 31.06 -19.05
C GLN A 25 -12.04 30.08 -19.77
N ARG A 26 -11.58 30.42 -20.98
CA ARG A 26 -10.61 29.61 -21.74
C ARG A 26 -9.30 29.42 -20.99
N GLN A 27 -8.77 30.48 -20.39
CA GLN A 27 -7.56 30.40 -19.57
C GLN A 27 -7.76 29.49 -18.37
N ARG A 28 -8.88 29.61 -17.66
CA ARG A 28 -9.22 28.72 -16.53
C ARG A 28 -9.31 27.26 -16.95
N THR A 29 -9.96 26.98 -18.09
CA THR A 29 -10.05 25.61 -18.60
C THR A 29 -8.69 25.08 -19.03
N ALA A 30 -7.87 25.87 -19.72
CA ALA A 30 -6.54 25.49 -20.16
C ALA A 30 -5.61 25.20 -18.97
N HIS A 31 -5.65 26.06 -17.95
CA HIS A 31 -4.92 25.85 -16.71
C HIS A 31 -5.41 24.59 -15.97
N ARG A 32 -6.72 24.37 -15.88
CA ARG A 32 -7.26 23.14 -15.26
C ARG A 32 -6.79 21.89 -16.03
N THR A 33 -6.80 21.93 -17.36
CA THR A 33 -6.31 20.81 -18.17
C THR A 33 -4.82 20.56 -17.99
N SER A 34 -3.97 21.58 -17.90
CA SER A 34 -2.54 21.38 -17.67
C SER A 34 -2.28 20.77 -16.29
N VAL A 35 -2.89 21.34 -15.26
CA VAL A 35 -2.75 20.84 -13.88
C VAL A 35 -3.18 19.37 -13.76
N LEU A 36 -4.34 19.01 -14.32
CA LEU A 36 -4.85 17.63 -14.22
C LEU A 36 -4.13 16.65 -15.14
N ARG A 37 -3.48 17.13 -16.20
CA ARG A 37 -2.61 16.32 -17.06
C ARG A 37 -1.31 15.95 -16.35
N ASP A 38 -0.78 16.84 -15.53
CA ASP A 38 0.47 16.61 -14.80
C ASP A 38 0.25 15.91 -13.44
N ALA A 39 -0.98 15.97 -12.91
CA ALA A 39 -1.34 15.33 -11.64
C ALA A 39 -1.39 13.79 -11.73
N ASP A 40 -1.02 13.12 -10.64
CA ASP A 40 -1.15 11.66 -10.50
C ASP A 40 -2.61 11.29 -10.17
N PRO A 41 -3.32 10.57 -11.07
CA PRO A 41 -4.71 10.21 -10.84
C PRO A 41 -4.88 9.20 -9.70
N LYS A 42 -3.88 8.35 -9.40
CA LYS A 42 -3.97 7.38 -8.31
C LYS A 42 -4.03 8.08 -6.95
N GLN A 43 -3.28 9.17 -6.79
CA GLN A 43 -3.34 9.97 -5.56
C GLN A 43 -4.70 10.61 -5.37
N ILE A 44 -5.32 11.15 -6.44
CA ILE A 44 -6.67 11.70 -6.38
C ILE A 44 -7.66 10.63 -5.93
N TYR A 45 -7.58 9.43 -6.50
CA TYR A 45 -8.42 8.30 -6.11
C TYR A 45 -8.29 7.93 -4.63
N PHE A 46 -7.06 7.78 -4.12
CA PHE A 46 -6.84 7.45 -2.71
C PHE A 46 -7.26 8.58 -1.77
N GLN A 47 -7.10 9.85 -2.17
CA GLN A 47 -7.60 10.98 -1.40
C GLN A 47 -9.13 10.96 -1.31
N ILE A 48 -9.83 10.67 -2.42
CA ILE A 48 -11.28 10.51 -2.42
C ILE A 48 -11.67 9.38 -1.47
N GLN A 49 -11.08 8.19 -1.61
CA GLN A 49 -11.39 7.06 -0.73
C GLN A 49 -11.14 7.35 0.76
N LYS A 50 -10.03 8.04 1.07
CA LYS A 50 -9.68 8.39 2.46
C LYS A 50 -10.71 9.35 3.05
N LEU A 51 -11.08 10.40 2.31
CA LEU A 51 -12.13 11.32 2.74
C LEU A 51 -13.45 10.57 2.86
N GLU A 52 -13.79 9.70 1.91
CA GLU A 52 -15.01 8.89 1.91
C GLU A 52 -15.16 7.97 3.13
N LYS A 53 -14.05 7.46 3.66
CA LYS A 53 -14.02 6.60 4.84
C LYS A 53 -14.03 7.36 6.17
N THR A 54 -13.81 8.68 6.15
CA THR A 54 -13.75 9.49 7.37
C THR A 54 -15.19 9.80 7.84
N PRO A 55 -15.63 9.31 9.02
CA PRO A 55 -16.90 9.72 9.62
C PRO A 55 -16.81 11.18 10.11
N ASP A 56 -17.95 11.88 10.17
CA ASP A 56 -18.08 13.27 10.64
C ASP A 56 -17.18 14.31 9.91
N ARG A 57 -17.45 14.49 8.62
CA ARG A 57 -16.69 15.45 7.80
C ARG A 57 -17.06 16.89 8.12
N ASP A 58 -16.03 17.70 8.35
CA ASP A 58 -16.12 19.16 8.37
C ASP A 58 -16.58 19.68 6.98
N PRO A 59 -17.45 20.71 6.89
CA PRO A 59 -17.82 21.37 5.62
C PRO A 59 -16.65 21.73 4.71
N ARG A 60 -15.45 22.01 5.25
CA ARG A 60 -14.24 22.21 4.43
C ARG A 60 -13.80 20.94 3.71
N GLN A 61 -13.85 19.81 4.40
CA GLN A 61 -13.52 18.50 3.84
C GLN A 61 -14.55 18.08 2.79
N GLN A 62 -15.83 18.40 3.02
CA GLN A 62 -16.88 18.14 2.04
C GLN A 62 -16.63 18.91 0.73
N LYS A 63 -16.35 20.22 0.83
CA LYS A 63 -15.98 21.04 -0.34
C LYS A 63 -14.74 20.50 -1.08
N ARG A 64 -13.76 19.98 -0.34
CA ARG A 64 -12.56 19.38 -0.94
C ARG A 64 -12.90 18.07 -1.67
N LEU A 65 -13.73 17.22 -1.08
CA LEU A 65 -14.17 15.98 -1.67
C LEU A 65 -14.97 16.21 -2.95
N ASP A 66 -15.86 17.21 -2.97
CA ASP A 66 -16.61 17.58 -4.16
C ASP A 66 -15.68 18.03 -5.29
N LYS A 67 -14.67 18.86 -4.99
CA LYS A 67 -13.64 19.25 -5.96
C LYS A 67 -12.86 18.06 -6.51
N LEU A 68 -12.39 17.15 -5.64
CA LEU A 68 -11.66 15.96 -6.07
C LEU A 68 -12.53 15.05 -6.95
N ARG A 69 -13.83 14.93 -6.66
CA ARG A 69 -14.78 14.19 -7.49
C ARG A 69 -14.99 14.84 -8.86
N GLU A 70 -15.10 16.16 -8.91
CA GLU A 70 -15.16 16.90 -10.18
C GLU A 70 -13.88 16.72 -11.00
N ASP A 71 -12.71 16.81 -10.37
CA ASP A 71 -11.42 16.61 -11.03
C ASP A 71 -11.26 15.17 -11.55
N TRP A 72 -11.66 14.18 -10.75
CA TRP A 72 -11.70 12.78 -11.16
C TRP A 72 -12.63 12.54 -12.36
N ALA A 73 -13.83 13.12 -12.34
CA ALA A 73 -14.76 13.04 -13.46
C ALA A 73 -14.20 13.72 -14.71
N PHE A 74 -13.49 14.84 -14.54
CA PHE A 74 -12.84 15.56 -15.63
C PHE A 74 -11.70 14.74 -16.27
N ILE A 75 -10.88 14.07 -15.46
CA ILE A 75 -9.82 13.17 -15.92
C ILE A 75 -10.43 12.03 -16.75
N ARG A 76 -11.49 11.37 -16.26
CA ARG A 76 -12.15 10.29 -17.00
C ARG A 76 -12.80 10.78 -18.30
N LYS A 77 -13.48 11.93 -18.28
CA LYS A 77 -14.17 12.48 -19.45
C LYS A 77 -13.19 12.83 -20.58
N ASN A 78 -12.03 13.38 -20.24
CA ASN A 78 -11.02 13.77 -21.21
C ASN A 78 -9.98 12.67 -21.50
N LYS A 79 -10.16 11.46 -20.93
CA LYS A 79 -9.27 10.30 -21.10
C LYS A 79 -7.80 10.59 -20.77
N PHE A 80 -7.54 11.46 -19.80
CA PHE A 80 -6.18 11.64 -19.30
C PHE A 80 -5.74 10.38 -18.55
N HIS A 81 -4.48 9.98 -18.73
CA HIS A 81 -3.87 8.85 -18.02
C HIS A 81 -4.55 7.49 -18.22
N GLN A 82 -5.31 7.30 -19.32
CA GLN A 82 -6.13 6.11 -19.55
C GLN A 82 -5.31 4.81 -19.43
N ASP A 83 -4.11 4.79 -19.99
CA ASP A 83 -3.20 3.64 -19.98
C ASP A 83 -2.81 3.19 -18.57
N THR A 84 -2.80 4.10 -17.60
CA THR A 84 -2.43 3.80 -16.21
C THR A 84 -3.64 3.61 -15.30
N LEU A 85 -4.77 4.25 -15.64
CA LEU A 85 -5.99 4.25 -14.84
C LEU A 85 -6.80 2.98 -14.99
N GLU A 86 -6.97 2.48 -16.22
CA GLU A 86 -7.73 1.25 -16.46
C GLU A 86 -7.12 0.02 -15.76
N PRO A 87 -5.81 -0.28 -15.90
CA PRO A 87 -5.23 -1.41 -15.19
C PRO A 87 -5.27 -1.22 -13.66
N PHE A 88 -5.17 0.02 -13.18
CA PHE A 88 -5.27 0.31 -11.75
C PHE A 88 -6.67 0.03 -11.20
N LEU A 89 -7.73 0.50 -11.87
CA LEU A 89 -9.11 0.25 -11.46
C LEU A 89 -9.47 -1.24 -11.56
N ALA A 90 -9.04 -1.90 -12.64
CA ALA A 90 -9.21 -3.36 -12.79
C ALA A 90 -8.51 -4.13 -11.66
N GLY A 91 -7.31 -3.71 -11.25
CA GLY A 91 -6.59 -4.27 -10.11
C GLY A 91 -7.38 -4.18 -8.81
N ILE A 92 -7.93 -2.99 -8.52
CA ILE A 92 -8.77 -2.76 -7.32
C ILE A 92 -10.03 -3.63 -7.34
N GLU A 93 -10.71 -3.72 -8.47
CA GLU A 93 -11.89 -4.57 -8.62
C GLU A 93 -11.55 -6.05 -8.42
N GLN A 94 -10.43 -6.51 -8.99
CA GLN A 94 -9.97 -7.88 -8.81
C GLN A 94 -9.64 -8.19 -7.35
N GLU A 95 -8.97 -7.27 -6.64
CA GLU A 95 -8.69 -7.41 -5.21
C GLU A 95 -9.98 -7.48 -4.39
N ARG A 96 -10.96 -6.62 -4.70
CA ARG A 96 -12.27 -6.65 -4.03
C ARG A 96 -12.98 -7.98 -4.26
N VAL A 97 -13.02 -8.46 -5.50
CA VAL A 97 -13.65 -9.74 -5.85
C VAL A 97 -12.91 -10.91 -5.19
N ARG A 98 -11.58 -10.89 -5.13
CA ARG A 98 -10.79 -11.90 -4.40
C ARG A 98 -11.10 -11.87 -2.91
N GLY A 99 -11.15 -10.69 -2.29
CA GLY A 99 -11.51 -10.51 -0.90
C GLY A 99 -12.94 -11.01 -0.60
N GLU A 100 -13.91 -10.72 -1.46
CA GLU A 100 -15.28 -11.23 -1.34
C GLU A 100 -15.34 -12.76 -1.47
N LYS A 101 -14.60 -13.34 -2.42
CA LYS A 101 -14.49 -14.80 -2.56
C LYS A 101 -13.84 -15.44 -1.34
N GLU A 102 -12.83 -14.81 -0.76
CA GLU A 102 -12.17 -15.27 0.46
C GLU A 102 -13.06 -15.12 1.70
N ALA A 103 -13.79 -14.02 1.82
CA ALA A 103 -14.75 -13.82 2.90
C ALA A 103 -15.92 -14.83 2.84
N ARG A 104 -16.34 -15.22 1.63
CA ARG A 104 -17.34 -16.28 1.42
C ARG A 104 -16.78 -17.69 1.65
N ARG A 105 -15.46 -17.88 1.62
CA ARG A 105 -14.85 -19.19 1.87
C ARG A 105 -15.03 -19.54 3.34
N LEU A 106 -15.82 -20.58 3.59
CA LEU A 106 -16.07 -21.13 4.91
C LEU A 106 -14.81 -21.85 5.44
N ARG A 107 -13.96 -21.13 6.17
CA ARG A 107 -12.74 -21.63 6.83
C ARG A 107 -12.96 -21.80 8.34
N GLY A 108 -12.19 -22.70 8.96
CA GLY A 108 -12.24 -22.94 10.41
C GLY A 108 -13.64 -23.37 10.88
N LYS A 109 -14.11 -22.80 12.00
CA LYS A 109 -15.41 -23.14 12.61
C LYS A 109 -16.62 -22.92 11.70
N GLY A 110 -16.53 -22.00 10.72
CA GLY A 110 -17.59 -21.77 9.74
C GLY A 110 -17.62 -22.79 8.60
N SER A 111 -16.62 -23.66 8.48
CA SER A 111 -16.55 -24.68 7.43
C SER A 111 -17.67 -25.71 7.56
N VAL A 112 -18.12 -26.24 6.42
CA VAL A 112 -19.07 -27.36 6.33
C VAL A 112 -18.63 -28.54 7.21
N TYR A 113 -17.31 -28.75 7.34
CA TYR A 113 -16.75 -29.86 8.10
C TYR A 113 -16.81 -29.67 9.63
N PHE A 114 -16.88 -28.43 10.12
CA PHE A 114 -16.93 -28.10 11.55
C PHE A 114 -18.33 -27.69 12.02
N ASN A 115 -19.31 -27.67 11.11
CA ASN A 115 -20.71 -27.43 11.44
C ASN A 115 -21.41 -28.77 11.77
N PRO A 116 -21.89 -28.97 13.01
CA PRO A 116 -22.53 -30.23 13.41
C PRO A 116 -23.84 -30.53 12.67
N GLU A 117 -24.53 -29.52 12.15
CA GLU A 117 -25.75 -29.73 11.35
C GLU A 117 -25.44 -30.22 9.94
N LEU A 118 -24.32 -29.77 9.36
CA LEU A 118 -23.92 -30.11 7.99
C LEU A 118 -22.98 -31.32 7.93
N ASN A 119 -22.26 -31.60 9.01
CA ASN A 119 -21.39 -32.77 9.16
C ASN A 119 -21.65 -33.46 10.51
N PRO A 120 -22.82 -34.14 10.67
CA PRO A 120 -23.20 -34.77 11.93
C PRO A 120 -22.25 -35.90 12.36
N LEU A 121 -21.46 -36.45 11.43
CA LEU A 121 -20.48 -37.51 11.68
C LEU A 121 -19.05 -37.00 11.94
N GLY A 122 -18.81 -35.69 11.82
CA GLY A 122 -17.49 -35.09 12.05
C GLY A 122 -16.38 -35.59 11.10
N LYS A 123 -16.72 -36.21 9.97
CA LYS A 123 -15.73 -36.76 9.04
C LYS A 123 -15.18 -35.64 8.16
N VAL A 124 -13.88 -35.37 8.27
CA VAL A 124 -13.15 -34.46 7.39
C VAL A 124 -12.53 -35.31 6.27
N PRO A 125 -12.58 -34.93 4.99
CA PRO A 125 -11.96 -35.69 3.91
C PRO A 125 -10.45 -35.80 4.15
N TRP A 126 -10.00 -37.03 4.40
CA TRP A 126 -8.60 -37.40 4.51
C TRP A 126 -8.00 -37.34 3.10
N GLY A 127 -7.41 -36.21 2.72
CA GLY A 127 -6.73 -36.07 1.41
C GLY A 127 -6.73 -34.67 0.81
N VAL A 128 -7.73 -33.82 1.10
CA VAL A 128 -7.85 -32.49 0.47
C VAL A 128 -6.97 -31.42 1.15
N TYR A 129 -6.60 -31.63 2.42
CA TYR A 129 -5.71 -30.73 3.18
C TYR A 129 -4.28 -31.27 3.36
N GLY A 130 -3.87 -32.21 2.52
CA GLY A 130 -2.57 -32.87 2.59
C GLY A 130 -2.63 -34.18 3.37
N ASN A 131 -1.97 -35.19 2.81
CA ASN A 131 -1.88 -36.54 3.35
C ASN A 131 -1.27 -36.53 4.75
N VAL A 132 -2.14 -36.54 5.77
CA VAL A 132 -1.74 -36.79 7.16
C VAL A 132 -1.31 -38.25 7.36
N ALA A 133 -1.42 -39.12 6.35
CA ALA A 133 -0.93 -40.49 6.38
C ALA A 133 0.54 -40.62 5.91
N GLU A 134 1.09 -39.62 5.22
CA GLU A 134 2.53 -39.52 4.95
C GLU A 134 3.21 -38.71 6.05
N ARG A 135 3.05 -39.13 7.31
CA ARG A 135 3.74 -38.48 8.45
C ARG A 135 5.20 -38.90 8.44
N ARG A 136 6.05 -38.12 7.77
CA ARG A 136 7.24 -37.69 8.50
C ARG A 136 6.72 -36.91 9.70
N PRO A 137 7.12 -37.22 10.96
CA PRO A 137 6.74 -36.37 12.08
C PRO A 137 7.14 -34.95 11.71
N PHE A 138 6.19 -34.00 11.77
CA PHE A 138 6.54 -32.60 11.60
C PHE A 138 7.61 -32.31 12.65
N PRO A 139 8.81 -31.88 12.26
CA PRO A 139 9.85 -31.60 13.23
C PRO A 139 9.30 -30.57 14.20
N ASN A 140 9.50 -30.80 15.51
CA ASN A 140 9.21 -29.79 16.53
C ASN A 140 10.18 -28.62 16.32
N VAL A 141 9.90 -27.77 15.33
CA VAL A 141 10.63 -26.54 15.10
C VAL A 141 10.09 -25.53 16.10
N ALA A 142 10.82 -25.29 17.18
CA ALA A 142 10.47 -24.30 18.20
C ALA A 142 10.52 -22.84 17.69
N LYS A 143 10.55 -22.60 16.37
CA LYS A 143 10.60 -21.27 15.76
C LYS A 143 9.75 -21.23 14.47
N PRO A 144 8.85 -20.25 14.30
CA PRO A 144 8.02 -20.16 13.10
C PRO A 144 8.86 -19.80 11.87
N LEU A 145 8.53 -20.43 10.74
CA LEU A 145 9.14 -20.20 9.44
C LEU A 145 8.91 -18.78 8.93
N ALA A 146 9.99 -18.02 8.74
CA ALA A 146 10.18 -17.27 7.50
C ALA A 146 11.68 -16.96 7.29
N ARG A 147 12.31 -17.76 6.41
CA ARG A 147 13.69 -17.68 5.88
C ARG A 147 14.79 -18.28 6.76
N LYS A 148 15.28 -19.45 6.33
CA LYS A 148 16.60 -19.98 6.72
C LYS A 148 17.66 -19.16 5.99
N HIS A 149 18.37 -18.28 6.68
CA HIS A 149 19.69 -17.86 6.23
C HIS A 149 20.69 -18.82 6.87
N SER A 150 21.34 -19.66 6.05
CA SER A 150 22.58 -20.33 6.44
C SER A 150 23.73 -19.43 6.03
N TYR A 151 24.41 -18.81 6.99
CA TYR A 151 25.69 -18.17 6.71
C TYR A 151 26.76 -19.26 6.63
N SER A 152 27.69 -19.15 5.69
CA SER A 152 28.89 -19.97 5.66
C SER A 152 29.79 -19.62 6.84
N VAL A 153 30.43 -20.62 7.44
CA VAL A 153 31.42 -20.42 8.51
C VAL A 153 32.60 -19.61 7.96
N ASP A 154 33.09 -18.64 8.74
CA ASP A 154 34.23 -17.79 8.35
C ASP A 154 35.49 -18.66 8.11
N PRO A 155 36.17 -18.53 6.95
CA PRO A 155 37.40 -19.27 6.67
C PRO A 155 38.51 -19.08 7.70
N LEU A 156 38.56 -17.94 8.41
CA LEU A 156 39.54 -17.69 9.47
C LEU A 156 39.36 -18.62 10.68
N ILE A 157 38.12 -18.97 11.02
CA ILE A 157 37.81 -19.91 12.12
C ILE A 157 38.42 -21.28 11.81
N GLY A 158 38.38 -21.70 10.55
CA GLY A 158 39.01 -22.94 10.09
C GLY A 158 40.54 -22.87 10.12
N GLN A 159 41.13 -21.74 9.74
CA GLN A 159 42.59 -21.54 9.76
C GLN A 159 43.16 -21.50 11.20
N LEU A 160 42.42 -20.92 12.13
CA LEU A 160 42.85 -20.77 13.52
C LEU A 160 42.60 -22.02 14.38
N GLY A 161 41.93 -23.05 13.85
CA GLY A 161 41.70 -24.32 14.55
C GLY A 161 40.87 -24.18 15.84
N ILE A 162 40.02 -23.15 15.92
CA ILE A 162 39.22 -22.87 17.12
C ILE A 162 38.09 -23.89 17.18
N GLN A 163 38.24 -24.89 18.04
CA GLN A 163 37.16 -25.84 18.32
C GLN A 163 36.25 -25.26 19.40
N PRO A 164 34.92 -25.28 19.21
CA PRO A 164 34.01 -24.88 20.26
C PRO A 164 34.19 -25.83 21.47
N PRO A 165 34.22 -25.31 22.71
CA PRO A 165 34.39 -26.15 23.89
C PRO A 165 33.23 -27.15 24.00
N GLU A 166 33.52 -28.38 24.45
CA GLU A 166 32.54 -29.49 24.53
C GLU A 166 31.43 -29.26 25.56
N LEU A 167 31.59 -28.27 26.44
CA LEU A 167 30.63 -27.97 27.50
C LEU A 167 29.34 -27.36 26.95
N LEU A 168 28.26 -27.53 27.73
CA LEU A 168 27.00 -26.83 27.50
C LEU A 168 27.25 -25.31 27.38
N PRO A 169 26.55 -24.62 26.46
CA PRO A 169 26.73 -23.18 26.27
C PRO A 169 26.52 -22.45 27.60
N ALA A 170 27.34 -21.42 27.83
CA ALA A 170 27.32 -20.66 29.07
C ALA A 170 25.89 -20.23 29.44
N ARG A 171 25.37 -20.77 30.55
CA ARG A 171 24.12 -20.33 31.14
C ARG A 171 24.45 -19.21 32.12
N PHE A 172 23.83 -18.05 31.95
CA PHE A 172 23.88 -17.02 32.98
C PHE A 172 23.19 -17.56 34.24
N TYR A 173 23.90 -17.59 35.36
CA TYR A 173 23.33 -18.01 36.66
C TYR A 173 22.27 -17.04 37.20
N LYS A 174 22.14 -15.87 36.59
CA LYS A 174 21.10 -14.87 36.87
C LYS A 174 20.42 -14.48 35.57
N GLU A 175 19.09 -14.37 35.61
CA GLU A 175 18.34 -13.74 34.53
C GLU A 175 18.81 -12.28 34.40
N VAL A 176 19.29 -11.90 33.21
CA VAL A 176 19.72 -10.53 32.93
C VAL A 176 18.48 -9.67 32.77
N GLN A 177 18.07 -8.99 33.84
CA GLN A 177 16.82 -8.20 33.90
C GLN A 177 16.78 -6.99 32.95
N ASN A 178 17.88 -6.68 32.26
CA ASN A 178 18.01 -5.52 31.37
C ASN A 178 18.01 -5.87 29.87
N VAL A 179 17.82 -7.14 29.47
CA VAL A 179 17.65 -7.47 28.05
C VAL A 179 16.16 -7.36 27.69
N LYS A 180 15.67 -6.12 27.58
CA LYS A 180 14.54 -5.85 26.69
C LYS A 180 15.07 -6.16 25.29
N GLY A 181 14.67 -7.30 24.71
CA GLY A 181 15.06 -7.63 23.35
C GLY A 181 14.66 -6.48 22.41
N GLU A 182 15.64 -5.82 21.82
CA GLU A 182 15.37 -4.95 20.69
C GLU A 182 14.89 -5.80 19.52
N PRO A 183 13.80 -5.43 18.82
CA PRO A 183 13.47 -6.06 17.57
C PRO A 183 14.58 -5.74 16.55
N LYS A 184 15.23 -6.80 16.06
CA LYS A 184 16.31 -6.86 15.05
C LYS A 184 16.23 -5.77 13.97
N VAL A 185 17.29 -4.97 13.86
CA VAL A 185 17.71 -4.29 12.62
C VAL A 185 19.09 -4.82 12.22
N GLN A 186 19.20 -5.20 10.95
CA GLN A 186 20.28 -5.98 10.35
C GLN A 186 21.55 -5.14 10.14
N SER A 187 22.69 -5.67 10.55
CA SER A 187 24.03 -5.16 10.30
C SER A 187 24.68 -5.91 9.13
N GLU A 188 24.71 -5.32 7.94
CA GLU A 188 25.58 -5.76 6.82
C GLU A 188 26.47 -4.62 6.27
N GLY A 189 26.53 -3.44 6.89
CA GLY A 189 27.11 -2.24 6.25
C GLY A 189 28.43 -1.66 6.78
N ALA A 190 28.90 -2.01 7.97
CA ALA A 190 29.88 -1.17 8.69
C ALA A 190 31.36 -1.55 8.52
N GLU A 191 31.69 -2.51 7.66
CA GLU A 191 33.09 -2.71 7.24
C GLU A 191 33.53 -1.76 6.11
N LYS A 192 32.61 -1.06 5.42
CA LYS A 192 32.96 -0.28 4.21
C LYS A 192 33.48 1.15 4.41
N LYS A 193 33.54 1.70 5.63
CA LYS A 193 34.06 3.07 5.83
C LYS A 193 35.11 3.22 6.94
N ARG A 194 35.93 2.17 7.15
CA ARG A 194 37.34 2.38 7.54
C ARG A 194 38.09 3.28 6.54
N GLN A 195 37.64 3.39 5.29
CA GLN A 195 38.48 3.90 4.19
C GLN A 195 38.51 5.43 4.00
N LEU A 196 37.83 6.22 4.85
CA LEU A 196 37.80 7.68 4.70
C LEU A 196 38.57 8.44 5.78
N GLU A 197 39.04 7.78 6.84
CA GLU A 197 39.96 8.38 7.81
C GLU A 197 41.43 8.32 7.36
N GLU A 198 41.83 7.47 6.41
CA GLU A 198 43.25 7.23 6.12
C GLU A 198 43.85 8.03 4.94
N ASN A 199 43.05 8.66 4.07
CA ASN A 199 43.55 9.42 2.91
C ASN A 199 43.75 10.93 3.16
N THR A 200 43.57 11.42 4.38
CA THR A 200 43.73 12.86 4.71
C THR A 200 44.92 13.16 5.62
N LEU A 201 45.79 12.17 5.90
CA LEU A 201 46.96 12.31 6.79
C LEU A 201 48.31 11.96 6.13
N THR A 202 48.45 12.05 4.81
CA THR A 202 49.75 12.21 4.11
C THR A 202 49.70 13.43 3.22
#